data_AF-A0A835AF86-F1
#
_entry.id   AF-A0A835AF86-F1
#
_cell.length_a   1.000
_cell.length_b   1.000
_cell.length_c   1.000
_cell.angle_alpha   90.00
_cell.angle_beta   90.00
_cell.angle_gamma   90.00
#
_symmetry.space_group_name_H-M   'P 1'
#
loop_
_entity.id
_entity.type
_entity.pdbx_description
1 polymer ?
#
loop_
_entity_poly.entity_id
_entity_poly.type
_entity_poly.pdbx_seq_one_letter_code
_entity_poly.pdbx_strand_id
1 'polypeptide(L)'
;MLYYYLEQAASEEVDSIHFSFYSDDEIKRISVKKITKSERLDAKNLPVLGGLLDPAMGPTNDTDICKSCGQYSVRCPGHFGHIELAKPLFNPLLFMSLRNLLQVTCFHCHKFRLSKGQVDRYANELELLVKGDVARAKNLEDSAKEASLSKEDEDIMEATSGDKSSPENDKKTWTSIQLKEVLSIFSKIMKKRQKKCARCDMKSPTISSPIFGWLVKDTGASTVRANAIADFKLKGDGAAHNSGETGVSGLDEEPTSTGIVSKGSINEVSRLSDDTIKEMVASSGKRHLLPTEIAKCFLTQLLQVESILKDLWKNEARFCMLLCDFQQNTLSVSEKRRGYEMFFLNSLLVAPNRFRPSTSSSLGVSISIMEHPQNVLLSKVQEANLVLQHNSAGSSHMDAIRRWMDLQRSVNVLYDSSKGLGKDAVFYY
;
A
#
# COMPACT_ATOMS: atom_id res chain seq x y z
N MET A 1 -37.50 51.54 -3.60
CA MET A 1 -36.17 51.15 -4.12
C MET A 1 -35.87 49.70 -3.70
N LEU A 2 -36.70 48.73 -4.11
CA LEU A 2 -36.63 47.32 -3.68
C LEU A 2 -37.12 46.40 -4.82
N TYR A 3 -36.43 46.35 -5.97
CA TYR A 3 -36.89 45.55 -7.12
C TYR A 3 -35.79 44.86 -7.96
N TYR A 4 -34.61 44.57 -7.41
CA TYR A 4 -33.55 43.86 -8.18
C TYR A 4 -32.71 42.89 -7.34
N TYR A 5 -33.28 41.84 -6.75
CA TYR A 5 -32.45 40.88 -5.98
C TYR A 5 -32.77 39.39 -6.10
N LEU A 6 -33.38 38.93 -7.20
CA LEU A 6 -33.49 37.47 -7.48
C LEU A 6 -33.37 37.16 -8.98
N GLU A 7 -32.25 37.49 -9.62
CA GLU A 7 -31.97 37.06 -11.01
C GLU A 7 -30.97 35.89 -11.13
N GLN A 8 -30.48 35.35 -10.01
CA GLN A 8 -29.59 34.18 -10.02
C GLN A 8 -30.27 33.00 -9.35
N ALA A 9 -30.77 32.08 -10.16
CA ALA A 9 -31.20 30.76 -9.74
C ALA A 9 -30.19 29.71 -10.25
N ALA A 10 -29.79 28.77 -9.38
CA ALA A 10 -29.01 27.62 -9.81
C ALA A 10 -29.94 26.65 -10.55
N SER A 11 -29.55 26.24 -11.77
CA SER A 11 -30.30 25.28 -12.58
C SER A 11 -30.00 23.82 -12.22
N GLU A 12 -28.93 23.58 -11.47
CA GLU A 12 -28.43 22.26 -11.10
C GLU A 12 -28.23 22.18 -9.59
N GLU A 13 -28.58 21.04 -9.02
CA GLU A 13 -28.35 20.71 -7.62
C GLU A 13 -27.40 19.52 -7.48
N VAL A 14 -26.67 19.47 -6.37
CA VAL A 14 -25.78 18.36 -6.07
C VAL A 14 -26.63 17.15 -5.62
N ASP A 15 -26.75 16.16 -6.49
CA ASP A 15 -27.47 14.90 -6.21
C ASP A 15 -26.74 14.03 -5.18
N SER A 16 -25.43 13.83 -5.33
CA SER A 16 -24.65 12.92 -4.49
C SER A 16 -23.16 13.27 -4.43
N ILE A 17 -22.50 12.84 -3.34
CA ILE A 17 -21.06 13.00 -3.11
C ILE A 17 -20.41 11.62 -3.04
N HIS A 18 -19.34 11.45 -3.81
CA HIS A 18 -18.57 10.22 -3.87
C HIS A 18 -17.18 10.45 -3.28
N PHE A 19 -16.69 9.48 -2.49
CA PHE A 19 -15.36 9.51 -1.90
C PHE A 19 -14.45 8.53 -2.62
N SER A 20 -13.28 9.00 -3.03
CA SER A 20 -12.23 8.19 -3.64
C SER A 20 -10.85 8.78 -3.30
N PHE A 21 -9.80 8.06 -3.69
CA PHE A 21 -8.43 8.58 -3.65
C PHE A 21 -8.04 9.06 -5.04
N TYR A 22 -7.35 10.19 -5.13
CA TYR A 22 -6.77 10.64 -6.38
C TYR A 22 -5.66 9.70 -6.84
N SER A 23 -5.75 9.25 -8.09
CA SER A 23 -4.63 8.63 -8.80
C SER A 23 -3.57 9.67 -9.19
N ASP A 24 -2.36 9.21 -9.49
CA ASP A 24 -1.28 10.09 -9.97
C ASP A 24 -1.68 10.84 -11.26
N ASP A 25 -2.37 10.14 -12.16
CA ASP A 25 -2.86 10.69 -13.42
C ASP A 25 -3.92 11.79 -13.20
N GLU A 26 -4.80 11.63 -12.21
CA GLU A 26 -5.78 12.66 -11.84
C GLU A 26 -5.11 13.88 -11.20
N ILE A 27 -4.14 13.69 -10.29
CA ILE A 27 -3.39 14.79 -9.69
C ILE A 27 -2.71 15.62 -10.79
N LYS A 28 -2.04 14.96 -11.73
CA LYS A 28 -1.37 15.62 -12.86
C LYS A 28 -2.35 16.34 -13.79
N ARG A 29 -3.55 15.80 -13.99
CA ARG A 29 -4.61 16.41 -14.80
C ARG A 29 -5.24 17.64 -14.16
N ILE A 30 -5.45 17.61 -12.85
CA ILE A 30 -6.02 18.74 -12.07
C ILE A 30 -4.99 19.87 -11.91
N SER A 31 -3.71 19.51 -11.86
CA SER A 31 -2.65 20.46 -11.60
C SER A 31 -2.29 21.32 -12.83
N VAL A 32 -2.17 22.63 -12.61
CA VAL A 32 -1.66 23.58 -13.62
C VAL A 32 -0.16 23.81 -13.53
N LYS A 33 0.49 23.35 -12.44
CA LYS A 33 1.90 23.64 -12.15
C LYS A 33 2.57 22.53 -11.36
N LYS A 34 3.66 22.00 -11.93
CA LYS A 34 4.63 21.18 -11.18
C LYS A 34 5.54 22.08 -10.36
N ILE A 35 5.64 21.83 -9.06
CA ILE A 35 6.55 22.51 -8.15
C ILE A 35 7.92 21.84 -8.24
N THR A 36 8.94 22.62 -8.60
CA THR A 36 10.30 22.14 -8.82
C THR A 36 11.30 22.78 -7.86
N LYS A 37 10.96 23.92 -7.25
CA LYS A 37 11.85 24.65 -6.33
C LYS A 37 11.26 24.70 -4.92
N SER A 38 12.11 24.59 -3.91
CA SER A 38 11.72 24.72 -2.49
C SER A 38 11.61 26.18 -2.05
N GLU A 39 12.38 27.06 -2.68
CA GLU A 39 12.38 28.51 -2.47
C GLU A 39 11.02 29.12 -2.82
N ARG A 40 10.54 30.02 -1.97
CA ARG A 40 9.23 30.66 -2.15
C ARG A 40 9.36 32.03 -2.78
N LEU A 41 10.27 32.84 -2.24
CA LEU A 41 10.54 34.21 -2.67
C LEU A 41 12.00 34.33 -3.13
N ASP A 42 12.22 35.16 -4.14
CA ASP A 42 13.56 35.50 -4.62
C ASP A 42 14.19 36.64 -3.80
N ALA A 43 15.40 37.06 -4.19
CA ALA A 43 16.12 38.15 -3.53
C ALA A 43 15.39 39.52 -3.59
N LYS A 44 14.34 39.65 -4.41
CA LYS A 44 13.50 40.84 -4.55
C LYS A 44 12.15 40.68 -3.83
N ASN A 45 11.99 39.64 -3.02
CA ASN A 45 10.74 39.26 -2.34
C ASN A 45 9.58 38.97 -3.32
N LEU A 46 9.88 38.54 -4.55
CA LEU A 46 8.88 38.13 -5.53
C LEU A 46 8.71 36.61 -5.55
N PRO A 47 7.50 36.08 -5.84
CA PRO A 47 7.29 34.65 -5.96
C PRO A 47 8.20 33.99 -6.99
N VAL A 48 8.91 32.94 -6.56
CA VAL A 48 9.82 32.17 -7.42
C VAL A 48 9.00 31.34 -8.41
N LEU A 49 9.30 31.45 -9.71
CA LEU A 49 8.72 30.58 -10.73
C LEU A 49 9.14 29.12 -10.49
N GLY A 50 8.14 28.24 -10.44
CA GLY A 50 8.30 26.82 -10.06
C GLY A 50 8.36 26.57 -8.55
N GLY A 51 8.20 27.60 -7.72
CA GLY A 51 8.08 27.50 -6.27
C GLY A 51 6.63 27.40 -5.79
N LEU A 52 6.42 27.30 -4.47
CA LEU A 52 5.10 27.10 -3.86
C LEU A 52 4.13 28.28 -3.99
N LEU A 53 4.63 29.45 -4.35
CA LEU A 53 3.85 30.67 -4.57
C LEU A 53 3.76 31.03 -6.06
N ASP A 54 4.00 30.07 -6.96
CA ASP A 54 4.01 30.32 -8.41
C ASP A 54 2.71 31.04 -8.86
N PRO A 55 2.80 32.15 -9.62
CA PRO A 55 1.63 32.93 -10.07
C PRO A 55 0.61 32.16 -10.91
N ALA A 56 0.96 31.00 -11.48
CA ALA A 56 0.00 30.10 -12.12
C ALA A 56 -1.02 29.54 -11.12
N MET A 57 -0.64 29.36 -9.86
CA MET A 57 -1.52 28.84 -8.80
C MET A 57 -2.44 29.89 -8.18
N GLY A 58 -2.30 31.14 -8.61
CA GLY A 58 -3.12 32.27 -8.20
C GLY A 58 -2.29 33.47 -7.74
N PRO A 59 -2.89 34.68 -7.71
CA PRO A 59 -2.25 35.88 -7.18
C PRO A 59 -1.90 35.72 -5.70
N THR A 60 -0.74 36.23 -5.28
CA THR A 60 -0.38 36.36 -3.87
C THR A 60 -0.76 37.73 -3.29
N ASN A 61 -0.83 38.75 -4.14
CA ASN A 61 -1.28 40.10 -3.79
C ASN A 61 -2.45 40.53 -4.68
N ASP A 62 -3.19 41.55 -4.27
CA ASP A 62 -4.38 42.03 -4.98
C ASP A 62 -4.09 42.66 -6.34
N THR A 63 -2.88 43.18 -6.53
CA THR A 63 -2.41 43.77 -7.79
C THR A 63 -1.94 42.73 -8.80
N ASP A 64 -1.69 41.50 -8.35
CA ASP A 64 -1.13 40.45 -9.19
C ASP A 64 -2.21 39.78 -10.04
N ILE A 65 -1.83 39.35 -11.23
CA ILE A 65 -2.70 38.64 -12.17
C ILE A 65 -2.31 37.17 -12.22
N CYS A 66 -3.30 36.28 -12.11
CA CYS A 66 -3.08 34.85 -12.22
C CYS A 66 -2.57 34.47 -13.61
N LYS A 67 -1.48 33.70 -13.68
CA LYS A 67 -0.92 33.24 -14.96
C LYS A 67 -1.71 32.10 -15.62
N SER A 68 -2.67 31.50 -14.92
CA SER A 68 -3.52 30.43 -15.46
C SER A 68 -4.89 30.92 -15.92
N CYS A 69 -5.62 31.72 -15.14
CA CYS A 69 -6.94 32.22 -15.54
C CYS A 69 -6.98 33.70 -15.97
N GLY A 70 -5.89 34.46 -15.83
CA GLY A 70 -5.85 35.88 -16.17
C GLY A 70 -6.65 36.81 -15.26
N GLN A 71 -7.21 36.29 -14.15
CA GLN A 71 -7.99 37.07 -13.19
C GLN A 71 -7.13 37.62 -12.05
N TYR A 72 -7.57 38.73 -11.45
CA TYR A 72 -7.04 39.28 -10.20
C TYR A 72 -7.49 38.48 -8.97
N SER A 73 -6.88 38.75 -7.81
CA SER A 73 -7.06 38.05 -6.53
C SER A 73 -8.53 37.73 -6.20
N VAL A 74 -9.42 38.73 -6.27
CA VAL A 74 -10.85 38.59 -5.90
C VAL A 74 -11.63 37.65 -6.83
N ARG A 75 -11.29 37.62 -8.13
CA ARG A 75 -12.02 36.85 -9.15
C ARG A 75 -11.37 35.51 -9.48
N CYS A 76 -10.13 35.30 -9.03
CA CYS A 76 -9.41 34.06 -9.27
C CYS A 76 -9.98 32.93 -8.39
N PRO A 77 -10.42 31.79 -8.95
CA PRO A 77 -10.86 30.65 -8.16
C PRO A 77 -9.71 29.98 -7.41
N GLY A 78 -8.47 30.15 -7.90
CA GLY A 78 -7.27 29.42 -7.47
C GLY A 78 -7.06 28.15 -8.28
N HIS A 79 -5.80 27.78 -8.51
CA HIS A 79 -5.45 26.60 -9.30
C HIS A 79 -4.47 25.70 -8.56
N PHE A 80 -4.68 24.38 -8.64
CA PHE A 80 -3.87 23.41 -7.94
C PHE A 80 -2.49 23.24 -8.59
N GLY A 81 -1.49 23.05 -7.76
CA GLY A 81 -0.16 22.59 -8.15
C GLY A 81 0.03 21.12 -7.78
N HIS A 82 1.18 20.55 -8.13
CA HIS A 82 1.59 19.27 -7.59
C HIS A 82 3.10 19.20 -7.38
N ILE A 83 3.52 18.43 -6.39
CA ILE A 83 4.90 17.99 -6.21
C ILE A 83 4.98 16.55 -6.70
N GLU A 84 5.84 16.29 -7.69
CA GLU A 84 6.16 14.92 -8.11
C GLU A 84 7.25 14.36 -7.20
N LEU A 85 6.96 13.27 -6.51
CA LEU A 85 7.87 12.66 -5.54
C LEU A 85 8.94 11.86 -6.26
N ALA A 86 10.18 11.96 -5.78
CA ALA A 86 11.34 11.28 -6.36
C ALA A 86 11.22 9.75 -6.33
N LYS A 87 10.50 9.25 -5.32
CA LYS A 87 10.18 7.85 -5.08
C LYS A 87 8.78 7.77 -4.48
N PRO A 88 8.03 6.68 -4.74
CA PRO A 88 6.75 6.49 -4.09
C PRO A 88 6.90 6.47 -2.56
N LEU A 89 5.92 7.04 -1.88
CA LEU A 89 5.81 7.05 -0.42
C LEU A 89 4.60 6.24 0.01
N PHE A 90 4.57 5.74 1.24
CA PHE A 90 3.34 5.19 1.80
C PHE A 90 2.33 6.31 2.06
N ASN A 91 1.08 6.09 1.68
CA ASN A 91 -0.01 7.01 1.99
C ASN A 91 -0.26 7.04 3.51
N PRO A 92 -0.03 8.18 4.19
CA PRO A 92 -0.20 8.28 5.64
C PRO A 92 -1.61 7.88 6.09
N LEU A 93 -2.65 8.23 5.33
CA LEU A 93 -4.05 7.96 5.70
C LEU A 93 -4.38 6.46 5.72
N LEU A 94 -3.67 5.66 4.91
CA LEU A 94 -3.94 4.24 4.76
C LEU A 94 -2.84 3.34 5.34
N PHE A 95 -1.82 3.92 5.96
CA PHE A 95 -0.63 3.17 6.41
C PHE A 95 -0.97 2.04 7.41
N MET A 96 -1.94 2.26 8.31
CA MET A 96 -2.39 1.21 9.22
C MET A 96 -3.14 0.08 8.51
N SER A 97 -4.00 0.43 7.55
CA SER A 97 -4.74 -0.53 6.71
C SER A 97 -3.78 -1.35 5.85
N LEU A 98 -2.79 -0.69 5.23
CA LEU A 98 -1.68 -1.33 4.51
C LEU A 98 -0.97 -2.36 5.39
N ARG A 99 -0.56 -1.97 6.61
CA ARG A 99 0.13 -2.86 7.53
C ARG A 99 -0.71 -4.08 7.88
N ASN A 100 -1.99 -3.90 8.18
CA ASN A 100 -2.89 -5.01 8.49
C ASN A 100 -3.08 -5.94 7.29
N LEU A 101 -3.22 -5.38 6.09
CA LEU A 101 -3.34 -6.13 4.85
C LEU A 101 -2.09 -6.98 4.56
N LEU A 102 -0.90 -6.40 4.74
CA LEU A 102 0.35 -7.13 4.56
C LEU A 102 0.49 -8.28 5.58
N GLN A 103 0.02 -8.12 6.82
CA GLN A 103 0.08 -9.20 7.83
C GLN A 103 -0.75 -10.43 7.47
N VAL A 104 -1.85 -10.24 6.74
CA VAL A 104 -2.74 -11.32 6.29
C VAL A 104 -2.40 -11.84 4.88
N THR A 105 -1.42 -11.22 4.22
CA THR A 105 -0.95 -11.60 2.89
C THR A 105 0.21 -12.58 2.99
N CYS A 106 0.22 -13.61 2.13
CA CYS A 106 1.35 -14.52 2.00
C CYS A 106 2.41 -13.92 1.08
N PHE A 107 3.65 -13.84 1.55
CA PHE A 107 4.77 -13.26 0.80
C PHE A 107 5.38 -14.23 -0.23
N HIS A 108 4.83 -15.44 -0.34
CA HIS A 108 5.31 -16.48 -1.26
C HIS A 108 4.33 -16.78 -2.38
N CYS A 109 3.04 -17.00 -2.05
CA CYS A 109 2.01 -17.26 -3.06
C CYS A 109 1.15 -16.03 -3.39
N HIS A 110 1.40 -14.89 -2.74
CA HIS A 110 0.71 -13.62 -2.98
C HIS A 110 -0.82 -13.74 -2.92
N LYS A 111 -1.31 -14.52 -1.96
CA LYS A 111 -2.74 -14.71 -1.64
C LYS A 111 -2.95 -14.42 -0.15
N PHE A 112 -4.20 -14.31 0.29
CA PHE A 112 -4.49 -14.29 1.72
C PHE A 112 -3.99 -15.58 2.39
N ARG A 113 -3.50 -15.47 3.63
CA ARG A 113 -3.03 -16.61 4.43
C ARG A 113 -4.19 -17.51 4.91
N LEU A 114 -5.42 -17.12 4.64
CA LEU A 114 -6.64 -17.89 4.89
C LEU A 114 -6.84 -19.00 3.85
N SER A 115 -7.66 -19.99 4.19
CA SER A 115 -8.00 -21.06 3.24
C SER A 115 -8.86 -20.52 2.09
N LYS A 116 -8.92 -21.26 0.99
CA LYS A 116 -9.73 -20.87 -0.18
C LYS A 116 -11.19 -20.66 0.19
N GLY A 117 -11.78 -21.65 0.85
CA GLY A 117 -13.18 -21.59 1.28
C GLY A 117 -13.46 -20.39 2.20
N GLN A 118 -12.53 -20.00 3.06
CA GLN A 118 -12.70 -18.81 3.90
C GLN A 118 -12.71 -17.52 3.08
N VAL A 119 -11.79 -17.35 2.14
CA VAL A 119 -11.73 -16.14 1.29
C VAL A 119 -12.95 -16.08 0.38
N ASP A 120 -13.32 -17.19 -0.27
CA ASP A 120 -14.48 -17.27 -1.15
C ASP A 120 -15.78 -16.99 -0.39
N ARG A 121 -15.92 -17.49 0.84
CA ARG A 121 -17.04 -17.17 1.72
C ARG A 121 -17.16 -15.66 1.96
N TYR A 122 -16.07 -15.00 2.37
CA TYR A 122 -16.11 -13.55 2.61
C TYR A 122 -16.36 -12.75 1.34
N ALA A 123 -15.81 -13.17 0.19
CA ALA A 123 -16.10 -12.54 -1.08
C ALA A 123 -17.60 -12.66 -1.43
N ASN A 124 -18.20 -13.83 -1.23
CA ASN A 124 -19.63 -14.04 -1.45
C ASN A 124 -20.50 -13.21 -0.48
N GLU A 125 -20.13 -13.16 0.81
CA GLU A 125 -20.81 -12.31 1.80
C GLU A 125 -20.78 -10.84 1.36
N LEU A 126 -19.63 -10.32 0.93
CA LEU A 126 -19.51 -8.95 0.43
C LEU A 126 -20.33 -8.73 -0.85
N GLU A 127 -20.26 -9.64 -1.82
CA GLU A 127 -21.03 -9.54 -3.07
C GLU A 127 -22.55 -9.50 -2.82
N LEU A 128 -23.05 -10.24 -1.82
CA LEU A 128 -24.45 -10.19 -1.39
C LEU A 128 -24.79 -8.84 -0.73
N LEU A 129 -23.91 -8.32 0.13
CA LEU A 129 -24.10 -7.01 0.75
C LEU A 129 -24.13 -5.88 -0.27
N VAL A 130 -23.28 -5.93 -1.30
CA VAL A 130 -23.34 -4.97 -2.42
C VAL A 130 -24.67 -5.06 -3.16
N LYS A 131 -25.22 -6.28 -3.33
CA LYS A 131 -26.55 -6.50 -3.93
C LYS A 131 -27.70 -6.10 -3.00
N GLY A 132 -27.46 -5.70 -1.76
CA GLY A 132 -28.50 -5.36 -0.78
C GLY A 132 -29.08 -6.55 -0.02
N ASP A 133 -28.52 -7.75 -0.20
CA ASP A 133 -29.04 -8.99 0.39
C ASP A 133 -28.36 -9.28 1.74
N VAL A 134 -28.70 -8.47 2.74
CA VAL A 134 -28.12 -8.55 4.09
C VAL A 134 -28.49 -9.86 4.79
N ALA A 135 -29.71 -10.35 4.58
CA ALA A 135 -30.20 -11.58 5.22
C ALA A 135 -29.39 -12.81 4.78
N ARG A 136 -29.18 -12.99 3.47
CA ARG A 136 -28.37 -14.12 2.98
C ARG A 136 -26.90 -13.98 3.36
N ALA A 137 -26.35 -12.76 3.36
CA ALA A 137 -24.99 -12.53 3.86
C ALA A 137 -24.83 -12.98 5.31
N LYS A 138 -25.80 -12.70 6.18
CA LYS A 138 -25.79 -13.12 7.58
C LYS A 138 -25.97 -14.63 7.76
N ASN A 139 -26.84 -15.26 6.96
CA ASN A 139 -27.02 -16.72 7.01
C ASN A 139 -25.73 -17.47 6.65
N LEU A 140 -25.00 -17.01 5.62
CA LEU A 140 -23.66 -17.52 5.32
C LEU A 140 -22.68 -17.32 6.48
N GLU A 141 -22.88 -16.26 7.28
CA GLU A 141 -22.06 -16.03 8.44
C GLU A 141 -22.27 -17.13 9.50
N ASP A 142 -23.53 -17.38 9.81
CA ASP A 142 -23.95 -18.24 10.91
C ASP A 142 -23.73 -19.73 10.60
N SER A 143 -24.06 -20.20 9.38
CA SER A 143 -23.78 -21.59 8.95
C SER A 143 -22.32 -21.97 9.08
N ALA A 144 -21.41 -21.00 8.97
CA ALA A 144 -19.99 -21.27 9.05
C ALA A 144 -19.34 -20.79 10.36
N LYS A 145 -20.14 -20.29 11.33
CA LYS A 145 -19.82 -20.40 12.77
C LYS A 145 -20.17 -21.79 13.27
N GLU A 146 -21.31 -22.32 12.86
CA GLU A 146 -21.76 -23.68 13.18
C GLU A 146 -20.76 -24.73 12.66
N ALA A 147 -20.34 -24.64 11.39
CA ALA A 147 -19.31 -25.51 10.82
C ALA A 147 -17.91 -25.37 11.48
N SER A 148 -17.66 -24.29 12.23
CA SER A 148 -16.41 -24.13 12.99
C SER A 148 -16.47 -24.65 14.42
N LEU A 149 -17.69 -24.90 14.92
CA LEU A 149 -17.96 -25.56 16.21
C LEU A 149 -18.10 -27.09 16.04
N SER A 150 -18.43 -27.57 14.84
CA SER A 150 -18.60 -29.00 14.52
C SER A 150 -17.33 -29.65 13.93
N LYS A 151 -16.15 -29.34 14.46
CA LYS A 151 -14.94 -30.14 14.15
C LYS A 151 -14.78 -31.32 15.09
N GLU A 152 -15.89 -31.95 15.47
CA GLU A 152 -15.98 -33.37 15.81
C GLU A 152 -17.31 -33.84 15.17
N ASP A 153 -17.20 -34.93 14.43
CA ASP A 153 -18.24 -35.72 13.74
C ASP A 153 -18.71 -35.30 12.33
N GLU A 154 -18.40 -36.21 11.41
CA GLU A 154 -18.95 -36.35 10.06
C GLU A 154 -20.42 -36.78 10.13
N ASP A 155 -21.28 -36.16 9.30
CA ASP A 155 -22.09 -36.81 8.26
C ASP A 155 -23.45 -36.13 7.99
N ILE A 156 -23.86 -36.31 6.72
CA ILE A 156 -25.20 -36.24 6.12
C ILE A 156 -25.63 -34.92 5.44
N MET A 157 -26.06 -35.16 4.18
CA MET A 157 -26.47 -34.28 3.10
C MET A 157 -27.94 -33.89 3.25
N GLU A 158 -28.36 -32.71 2.78
CA GLU A 158 -29.61 -32.61 2.01
C GLU A 158 -29.71 -31.32 1.18
N ALA A 159 -30.27 -31.47 -0.01
CA ALA A 159 -30.56 -30.41 -0.97
C ALA A 159 -32.00 -29.91 -0.79
N THR A 160 -32.25 -28.61 -0.93
CA THR A 160 -33.56 -28.11 -1.38
C THR A 160 -33.47 -26.80 -2.16
N SER A 161 -34.42 -26.69 -3.09
CA SER A 161 -34.60 -25.74 -4.18
C SER A 161 -35.46 -24.50 -3.83
N GLY A 162 -35.38 -23.47 -4.68
CA GLY A 162 -36.31 -22.32 -4.75
C GLY A 162 -35.72 -21.06 -4.09
N ASP A 163 -35.71 -19.88 -4.69
CA ASP A 163 -36.72 -19.30 -5.57
C ASP A 163 -36.10 -18.20 -6.46
N LYS A 164 -36.73 -17.97 -7.62
CA LYS A 164 -36.36 -16.92 -8.58
C LYS A 164 -37.07 -15.62 -8.19
N SER A 165 -36.30 -14.59 -7.88
CA SER A 165 -36.75 -13.21 -8.09
C SER A 165 -35.59 -12.35 -8.57
N SER A 166 -35.72 -11.91 -9.82
CA SER A 166 -34.93 -10.85 -10.43
C SER A 166 -35.22 -9.52 -9.74
N PRO A 167 -34.23 -8.71 -9.33
CA PRO A 167 -34.51 -7.33 -8.96
C PRO A 167 -34.31 -6.43 -10.18
N GLU A 168 -35.40 -5.74 -10.53
CA GLU A 168 -35.42 -4.55 -11.34
C GLU A 168 -34.45 -3.48 -10.80
N ASN A 169 -34.01 -2.64 -11.72
CA ASN A 169 -32.90 -1.70 -11.59
C ASN A 169 -33.32 -0.42 -10.84
N ASP A 170 -33.85 -0.57 -9.62
CA ASP A 170 -34.03 0.55 -8.71
C ASP A 170 -32.67 0.94 -8.13
N LYS A 171 -32.35 2.24 -8.17
CA LYS A 171 -31.14 2.81 -7.59
C LYS A 171 -31.01 2.36 -6.13
N LYS A 172 -30.20 1.33 -5.88
CA LYS A 172 -30.01 0.72 -4.55
C LYS A 172 -29.28 1.70 -3.64
N THR A 173 -30.03 2.40 -2.81
CA THR A 173 -29.49 3.26 -1.76
C THR A 173 -28.81 2.40 -0.69
N TRP A 174 -27.54 2.68 -0.40
CA TRP A 174 -26.78 1.97 0.64
C TRP A 174 -27.34 2.28 2.03
N THR A 175 -27.55 1.24 2.83
CA THR A 175 -27.98 1.37 4.22
C THR A 175 -26.78 1.40 5.19
N SER A 176 -26.98 2.01 6.36
CA SER A 176 -26.00 1.98 7.46
C SER A 176 -25.68 0.55 7.93
N ILE A 177 -26.64 -0.37 7.78
CA ILE A 177 -26.48 -1.79 8.10
C ILE A 177 -25.50 -2.45 7.12
N GLN A 178 -25.70 -2.27 5.80
CA GLN A 178 -24.76 -2.81 4.80
C GLN A 178 -23.34 -2.29 5.04
N LEU A 179 -23.19 -0.98 5.30
CA LEU A 179 -21.88 -0.39 5.58
C LEU A 179 -21.23 -1.02 6.81
N LYS A 180 -21.99 -1.18 7.90
CA LYS A 180 -21.50 -1.80 9.14
C LYS A 180 -21.04 -3.24 8.92
N GLU A 181 -21.81 -4.04 8.17
CA GLU A 181 -21.46 -5.43 7.90
C GLU A 181 -20.23 -5.56 6.99
N VAL A 182 -20.12 -4.73 5.95
CA VAL A 182 -18.93 -4.68 5.09
C VAL A 182 -17.67 -4.36 5.91
N LEU A 183 -17.72 -3.31 6.75
CA LEU A 183 -16.61 -2.93 7.61
C LEU A 183 -16.27 -4.03 8.64
N SER A 184 -17.29 -4.74 9.14
CA SER A 184 -17.13 -5.89 10.03
C SER A 184 -16.35 -7.01 9.36
N ILE A 185 -16.70 -7.37 8.11
CA ILE A 185 -15.99 -8.39 7.32
C ILE A 185 -14.54 -8.00 7.10
N PHE A 186 -14.27 -6.76 6.65
CA PHE A 186 -12.91 -6.27 6.48
C PHE A 186 -12.12 -6.36 7.79
N SER A 187 -12.68 -5.89 8.90
CA SER A 187 -12.05 -6.00 10.22
C SER A 187 -11.77 -7.45 10.63
N LYS A 188 -12.71 -8.38 10.40
CA LYS A 188 -12.54 -9.82 10.71
C LYS A 188 -11.35 -10.41 9.95
N ILE A 189 -11.23 -10.13 8.65
CA ILE A 189 -10.13 -10.65 7.82
C ILE A 189 -8.81 -10.04 8.26
N MET A 190 -8.74 -8.71 8.38
CA MET A 190 -7.52 -7.97 8.72
C MET A 190 -6.96 -8.34 10.11
N LYS A 191 -7.79 -8.88 11.01
CA LYS A 191 -7.37 -9.35 12.35
C LYS A 191 -6.95 -10.83 12.38
N LYS A 192 -7.24 -11.63 11.35
CA LYS A 192 -6.92 -13.07 11.35
C LYS A 192 -5.41 -13.30 11.14
N ARG A 193 -4.68 -13.47 12.23
CA ARG A 193 -3.24 -13.75 12.21
C ARG A 193 -2.96 -15.25 12.14
N GLN A 194 -2.90 -15.79 10.93
CA GLN A 194 -2.44 -17.15 10.70
C GLN A 194 -0.90 -17.21 10.74
N LYS A 195 -0.30 -18.18 11.46
CA LYS A 195 1.17 -18.31 11.50
C LYS A 195 1.75 -18.84 10.19
N LYS A 196 1.03 -19.74 9.51
CA LYS A 196 1.36 -20.30 8.20
C LYS A 196 0.29 -19.91 7.17
N CYS A 197 0.62 -19.99 5.88
CA CYS A 197 -0.36 -19.83 4.82
C CYS A 197 -1.16 -21.12 4.65
N ALA A 198 -2.49 -21.06 4.72
CA ALA A 198 -3.36 -22.22 4.50
C ALA A 198 -3.40 -22.69 3.03
N ARG A 199 -2.65 -22.05 2.11
CA ARG A 199 -2.57 -22.42 0.69
C ARG A 199 -1.27 -23.11 0.31
N CYS A 200 -0.14 -22.62 0.81
CA CYS A 200 1.19 -23.13 0.46
C CYS A 200 2.00 -23.62 1.66
N ASP A 201 1.41 -23.66 2.87
CA ASP A 201 2.02 -24.00 4.17
C ASP A 201 3.25 -23.16 4.58
N MET A 202 3.73 -22.24 3.73
CA MET A 202 4.86 -21.38 4.04
C MET A 202 4.51 -20.32 5.09
N LYS A 203 5.47 -20.04 5.96
CA LYS A 203 5.42 -18.94 6.91
C LYS A 203 5.86 -17.65 6.23
N SER A 204 5.05 -16.61 6.38
CA SER A 204 5.41 -15.26 5.94
C SER A 204 6.14 -14.51 7.05
N PRO A 205 7.02 -13.56 6.68
CA PRO A 205 7.73 -12.73 7.64
C PRO A 205 6.81 -11.95 8.57
N THR A 206 7.30 -11.63 9.77
CA THR A 206 6.61 -10.72 10.68
C THR A 206 6.87 -9.29 10.25
N ILE A 207 5.81 -8.49 10.20
CA ILE A 207 5.89 -7.07 9.80
C ILE A 207 5.65 -6.19 11.03
N SER A 208 6.70 -5.49 11.45
CA SER A 208 6.65 -4.47 12.48
C SER A 208 6.72 -3.08 11.87
N SER A 209 6.29 -2.08 12.64
CA SER A 209 6.37 -0.68 12.27
C SER A 209 6.78 0.09 13.52
N PRO A 210 8.09 0.20 13.79
CA PRO A 210 8.57 0.89 14.99
C PRO A 210 8.30 2.39 14.92
N ILE A 211 8.30 2.96 13.71
CA ILE A 211 7.95 4.36 13.44
C ILE A 211 6.85 4.38 12.38
N PHE A 212 5.90 5.31 12.51
CA PHE A 212 4.86 5.49 11.51
C PHE A 212 5.45 5.81 10.13
N GLY A 213 4.97 5.13 9.08
CA GLY A 213 5.56 5.19 7.74
C GLY A 213 6.80 4.31 7.56
N TRP A 214 7.23 3.57 8.60
CA TRP A 214 8.33 2.61 8.51
C TRP A 214 7.81 1.18 8.67
N LEU A 215 8.07 0.32 7.69
CA LEU A 215 7.85 -1.11 7.78
C LEU A 215 9.17 -1.86 7.92
N VAL A 216 9.27 -2.77 8.87
CA VAL A 216 10.40 -3.67 9.06
C VAL A 216 9.91 -5.10 8.92
N LYS A 217 10.62 -5.87 8.09
CA LYS A 217 10.39 -7.30 7.88
C LYS A 217 11.37 -8.09 8.74
N ASP A 218 10.86 -8.94 9.62
CA ASP A 218 11.66 -9.88 10.41
C ASP A 218 11.31 -11.33 10.03
N THR A 219 12.34 -12.12 9.70
CA THR A 219 12.20 -13.54 9.38
C THR A 219 13.17 -14.32 10.25
N GLY A 220 12.67 -14.89 11.36
CA GLY A 220 13.53 -15.65 12.26
C GLY A 220 14.10 -16.90 11.58
N ALA A 221 15.31 -17.30 11.95
CA ALA A 221 15.99 -18.49 11.42
C ALA A 221 15.13 -19.77 11.45
N SER A 222 14.29 -19.94 12.47
CA SER A 222 13.33 -21.06 12.56
C SER A 222 12.26 -21.04 11.47
N THR A 223 11.89 -19.85 11.01
CA THR A 223 10.94 -19.63 9.91
C THR A 223 11.58 -19.95 8.57
N VAL A 224 12.82 -19.52 8.36
CA VAL A 224 13.60 -19.84 7.16
C VAL A 224 13.77 -21.35 7.00
N ARG A 225 14.20 -22.04 8.07
CA ARG A 225 14.31 -23.51 8.07
C ARG A 225 12.97 -24.19 7.78
N ALA A 226 11.89 -23.76 8.44
CA ALA A 226 10.57 -24.35 8.23
C ALA A 226 10.09 -24.18 6.78
N ASN A 227 10.38 -23.04 6.15
CA ASN A 227 10.02 -22.79 4.76
C ASN A 227 10.87 -23.63 3.79
N ALA A 228 12.17 -23.78 4.05
CA ALA A 228 13.02 -24.66 3.25
C ALA A 228 12.49 -26.10 3.26
N ILE A 229 12.15 -26.64 4.44
CA ILE A 229 11.57 -27.98 4.58
C ILE A 229 10.23 -28.08 3.82
N ALA A 230 9.37 -27.06 3.91
CA ALA A 230 8.09 -27.06 3.20
C ALA A 230 8.28 -27.04 1.67
N ASP A 231 9.25 -26.29 1.16
CA ASP A 231 9.59 -26.23 -0.27
C ASP A 231 10.12 -27.59 -0.76
N PHE A 232 10.95 -28.28 0.03
CA PHE A 232 11.39 -29.64 -0.28
C PHE A 232 10.22 -30.64 -0.35
N LYS A 233 9.24 -30.55 0.55
CA LYS A 233 8.04 -31.41 0.49
C LYS A 233 7.20 -31.15 -0.76
N LEU A 234 7.02 -29.88 -1.14
CA LEU A 234 6.28 -29.52 -2.35
C LEU A 234 6.97 -30.01 -3.63
N LYS A 235 8.30 -30.13 -3.63
CA LYS A 235 9.10 -30.63 -4.75
C LYS A 235 9.36 -32.15 -4.71
N GLY A 236 9.17 -32.79 -3.56
CA GLY A 236 9.57 -34.18 -3.27
C GLY A 236 8.52 -35.24 -3.57
N ASP A 237 7.27 -34.88 -3.88
CA ASP A 237 6.19 -35.84 -4.17
C ASP A 237 6.22 -36.37 -5.63
N GLY A 238 7.42 -36.44 -6.22
CA GLY A 238 7.69 -37.19 -7.44
C GLY A 238 8.16 -38.61 -7.13
N ALA A 239 7.19 -39.52 -6.95
CA ALA A 239 7.29 -40.99 -7.00
C ALA A 239 8.62 -41.66 -6.63
N ALA A 240 8.69 -42.27 -5.44
CA ALA A 240 9.55 -43.43 -5.21
C ALA A 240 8.68 -44.59 -4.70
N HIS A 241 8.39 -45.52 -5.61
CA HIS A 241 7.76 -46.79 -5.29
C HIS A 241 8.66 -47.59 -4.34
N ASN A 242 8.04 -48.12 -3.29
CA ASN A 242 8.60 -49.17 -2.44
C ASN A 242 8.94 -50.41 -3.30
N SER A 243 10.16 -50.90 -3.17
CA SER A 243 10.45 -52.34 -3.19
C SER A 243 11.54 -52.60 -2.17
N GLY A 244 11.17 -53.28 -1.08
CA GLY A 244 12.13 -53.82 -0.15
C GLY A 244 12.88 -54.99 -0.77
N GLU A 245 14.13 -55.16 -0.36
CA GLU A 245 14.71 -56.47 -0.11
C GLU A 245 16.00 -56.34 0.72
N THR A 246 16.26 -57.41 1.43
CA THR A 246 17.12 -57.63 2.59
C THR A 246 18.57 -57.98 2.25
N GLY A 247 19.52 -57.69 3.16
CA GLY A 247 20.62 -58.62 3.48
C GLY A 247 22.07 -58.26 3.11
N VAL A 248 22.84 -57.85 4.15
CA VAL A 248 24.15 -58.40 4.61
C VAL A 248 25.44 -58.37 3.73
N SER A 249 26.48 -57.81 4.36
CA SER A 249 27.96 -58.02 4.31
C SER A 249 28.82 -57.62 3.09
N GLY A 250 29.72 -56.64 3.31
CA GLY A 250 31.14 -56.90 3.60
C GLY A 250 32.17 -56.98 2.45
N LEU A 251 33.16 -56.07 2.53
CA LEU A 251 34.56 -56.12 2.07
C LEU A 251 34.94 -55.51 0.69
N ASP A 252 35.64 -54.37 0.79
CA ASP A 252 36.87 -53.90 0.13
C ASP A 252 37.24 -54.40 -1.28
N GLU A 253 37.39 -53.47 -2.24
CA GLU A 253 38.68 -53.09 -2.89
C GLU A 253 38.45 -52.12 -4.08
N GLU A 254 39.26 -51.05 -4.13
CA GLU A 254 39.55 -50.17 -5.28
C GLU A 254 40.98 -50.52 -5.78
N PRO A 255 41.54 -49.93 -6.86
CA PRO A 255 40.96 -49.30 -8.07
C PRO A 255 41.66 -49.71 -9.38
N THR A 256 41.07 -49.49 -10.57
CA THR A 256 41.80 -48.86 -11.72
C THR A 256 40.92 -48.45 -12.92
N SER A 257 40.94 -47.14 -13.19
CA SER A 257 41.10 -46.43 -14.48
C SER A 257 40.37 -46.82 -15.78
N THR A 258 39.75 -45.76 -16.33
CA THR A 258 39.77 -45.24 -17.73
C THR A 258 38.82 -45.80 -18.80
N GLY A 259 37.83 -44.96 -19.15
CA GLY A 259 37.14 -44.94 -20.45
C GLY A 259 36.38 -43.61 -20.62
N ILE A 260 36.76 -42.81 -21.63
CA ILE A 260 36.19 -41.49 -21.97
C ILE A 260 35.37 -41.59 -23.28
N VAL A 261 34.25 -40.85 -23.31
CA VAL A 261 33.40 -40.37 -24.44
C VAL A 261 32.26 -41.30 -24.90
N SER A 262 31.00 -40.89 -25.16
CA SER A 262 30.04 -39.87 -24.68
C SER A 262 28.72 -40.10 -25.47
N LYS A 263 27.59 -39.75 -24.84
CA LYS A 263 26.15 -39.67 -25.27
C LYS A 263 25.31 -40.76 -24.60
N GLY A 264 24.31 -40.48 -23.77
CA GLY A 264 23.78 -39.25 -23.18
C GLY A 264 22.43 -39.61 -22.54
N SER A 265 22.15 -39.17 -21.29
CA SER A 265 20.82 -38.85 -20.74
C SER A 265 20.92 -38.51 -19.24
N ILE A 266 20.54 -37.27 -18.90
CA ILE A 266 19.66 -36.84 -17.79
C ILE A 266 19.84 -37.47 -16.38
N ASN A 267 20.40 -36.68 -15.44
CA ASN A 267 19.83 -36.25 -14.14
C ASN A 267 20.94 -35.92 -13.12
N GLU A 268 21.17 -34.63 -12.86
CA GLU A 268 21.80 -34.16 -11.62
C GLU A 268 20.86 -33.19 -10.91
N VAL A 269 20.14 -33.72 -9.92
CA VAL A 269 19.48 -32.92 -8.89
C VAL A 269 20.58 -32.48 -7.92
N SER A 270 20.94 -31.20 -7.96
CA SER A 270 21.86 -30.59 -7.02
C SER A 270 21.28 -30.68 -5.61
N ARG A 271 21.79 -31.63 -4.82
CA ARG A 271 21.63 -31.64 -3.36
C ARG A 271 22.24 -30.34 -2.84
N LEU A 272 21.40 -29.42 -2.35
CA LEU A 272 21.90 -28.28 -1.58
C LEU A 272 22.56 -28.85 -0.33
N SER A 273 23.85 -28.57 -0.14
CA SER A 273 24.61 -29.08 0.99
C SER A 273 24.08 -28.48 2.29
N ASP A 274 24.23 -29.24 3.39
CA ASP A 274 23.94 -28.75 4.75
C ASP A 274 24.69 -27.44 5.06
N ASP A 275 25.78 -27.16 4.35
CA ASP A 275 26.55 -25.93 4.46
C ASP A 275 25.83 -24.72 3.83
N THR A 276 25.11 -24.89 2.72
CA THR A 276 24.27 -23.81 2.15
C THR A 276 23.08 -23.49 3.07
N ILE A 277 22.52 -24.52 3.72
CA ILE A 277 21.44 -24.33 4.71
C ILE A 277 21.98 -23.64 5.97
N LYS A 278 23.19 -24.00 6.42
CA LYS A 278 23.89 -23.29 7.50
C LYS A 278 24.18 -21.84 7.15
N GLU A 279 24.60 -21.52 5.93
CA GLU A 279 24.79 -20.12 5.47
C GLU A 279 23.47 -19.33 5.47
N MET A 280 22.38 -19.92 4.96
CA MET A 280 21.05 -19.29 4.98
C MET A 280 20.54 -19.07 6.42
N VAL A 281 20.83 -20.00 7.34
CA VAL A 281 20.47 -19.92 8.76
C VAL A 281 21.34 -18.93 9.53
N ALA A 282 22.64 -18.87 9.26
CA ALA A 282 23.58 -17.90 9.85
C ALA A 282 23.22 -16.46 9.46
N SER A 283 22.66 -16.27 8.26
CA SER A 283 22.18 -14.97 7.79
C SER A 283 20.86 -14.50 8.45
N SER A 284 20.16 -15.37 9.19
CA SER A 284 18.76 -15.22 9.66
C SER A 284 18.60 -14.99 11.17
N GLY A 285 19.67 -14.72 11.90
CA GLY A 285 19.63 -14.38 13.32
C GLY A 285 20.21 -12.99 13.55
N LYS A 286 19.40 -12.06 14.09
CA LYS A 286 19.79 -10.72 14.58
C LYS A 286 21.18 -10.26 14.09
N ARG A 287 21.27 -9.86 12.83
CA ARG A 287 22.40 -9.04 12.43
C ARG A 287 22.16 -7.68 13.06
N HIS A 288 23.09 -7.21 13.88
CA HIS A 288 23.45 -5.80 13.82
C HIS A 288 23.79 -5.54 12.35
N LEU A 289 22.75 -5.30 11.56
CA LEU A 289 22.90 -5.04 10.15
C LEU A 289 23.73 -3.77 10.12
N LEU A 290 24.94 -3.86 9.56
CA LEU A 290 25.70 -2.68 9.22
C LEU A 290 24.75 -1.75 8.45
N PRO A 291 24.80 -0.43 8.69
CA PRO A 291 23.88 0.52 8.06
C PRO A 291 23.62 0.14 6.58
N THR A 292 24.67 -0.12 5.81
CA THR A 292 24.64 -0.54 4.39
C THR A 292 23.73 -1.74 4.04
N GLU A 293 23.57 -2.74 4.90
CA GLU A 293 22.69 -3.90 4.64
C GLU A 293 21.22 -3.62 4.98
N ILE A 294 20.97 -2.84 6.04
CA ILE A 294 19.62 -2.30 6.35
C ILE A 294 19.15 -1.48 5.16
N ALA A 295 20.08 -0.71 4.61
CA ALA A 295 19.88 0.10 3.43
C ALA A 295 19.32 -0.76 2.28
N LYS A 296 20.11 -1.72 1.78
CA LYS A 296 19.76 -2.49 0.59
C LYS A 296 18.40 -3.20 0.72
N CYS A 297 18.01 -3.54 1.95
CA CYS A 297 16.72 -4.15 2.22
C CYS A 297 15.53 -3.20 2.01
N PHE A 298 15.64 -1.91 2.34
CA PHE A 298 14.48 -1.02 2.49
C PHE A 298 13.91 -0.44 1.18
N LEU A 299 14.76 0.06 0.26
CA LEU A 299 14.28 0.48 -1.07
C LEU A 299 13.68 -0.72 -1.82
N THR A 300 14.29 -1.89 -1.65
CA THR A 300 13.75 -3.16 -2.12
C THR A 300 12.44 -3.48 -1.41
N GLN A 301 12.28 -3.16 -0.11
CA GLN A 301 11.08 -3.44 0.64
C GLN A 301 9.87 -2.61 0.18
N LEU A 302 10.02 -1.32 -0.17
CA LEU A 302 8.90 -0.56 -0.72
C LEU A 302 8.45 -1.10 -2.09
N LEU A 303 9.40 -1.35 -3.00
CA LEU A 303 9.12 -1.95 -4.30
C LEU A 303 8.55 -3.37 -4.16
N GLN A 304 9.06 -4.15 -3.21
CA GLN A 304 8.52 -5.47 -2.87
C GLN A 304 7.11 -5.37 -2.32
N VAL A 305 6.81 -4.40 -1.45
CA VAL A 305 5.46 -4.20 -0.89
C VAL A 305 4.48 -3.86 -2.00
N GLU A 306 4.84 -2.95 -2.90
CA GLU A 306 4.02 -2.65 -4.08
C GLU A 306 3.80 -3.89 -4.96
N SER A 307 4.86 -4.64 -5.28
CA SER A 307 4.76 -5.88 -6.05
C SER A 307 3.87 -6.93 -5.36
N ILE A 308 4.03 -7.11 -4.05
CA ILE A 308 3.24 -8.08 -3.27
C ILE A 308 1.75 -7.72 -3.32
N LEU A 309 1.41 -6.45 -3.18
CA LEU A 309 0.01 -6.02 -3.27
C LEU A 309 -0.53 -6.12 -4.69
N LYS A 310 0.28 -5.79 -5.70
CA LYS A 310 -0.10 -5.98 -7.10
C LYS A 310 -0.44 -7.44 -7.40
N ASP A 311 0.40 -8.37 -6.94
CA ASP A 311 0.16 -9.81 -7.10
C ASP A 311 -1.03 -10.29 -6.26
N LEU A 312 -1.25 -9.72 -5.07
CA LEU A 312 -2.45 -10.00 -4.27
C LEU A 312 -3.73 -9.57 -5.01
N TRP A 313 -3.76 -8.36 -5.59
CA TRP A 313 -4.91 -7.89 -6.37
C TRP A 313 -5.15 -8.75 -7.61
N LYS A 314 -4.08 -9.23 -8.24
CA LYS A 314 -4.18 -10.17 -9.37
C LYS A 314 -4.75 -11.53 -8.94
N ASN A 315 -4.31 -12.05 -7.79
CA ASN A 315 -4.61 -13.40 -7.34
C ASN A 315 -5.92 -13.54 -6.55
N GLU A 316 -6.40 -12.46 -5.93
CA GLU A 316 -7.59 -12.41 -5.06
C GLU A 316 -8.52 -11.25 -5.48
N ALA A 317 -8.62 -10.99 -6.78
CA ALA A 317 -9.33 -9.84 -7.37
C ALA A 317 -10.77 -9.67 -6.86
N ARG A 318 -11.52 -10.78 -6.72
CA ARG A 318 -12.93 -10.76 -6.25
C ARG A 318 -13.10 -10.02 -4.93
N PHE A 319 -12.17 -10.23 -4.00
CA PHE A 319 -12.19 -9.58 -2.70
C PHE A 319 -11.52 -8.19 -2.77
N CYS A 320 -10.34 -8.11 -3.38
CA CYS A 320 -9.52 -6.90 -3.43
C CYS A 320 -10.20 -5.72 -4.15
N MET A 321 -10.98 -5.99 -5.20
CA MET A 321 -11.74 -4.95 -5.92
C MET A 321 -12.84 -4.31 -5.06
N LEU A 322 -13.37 -5.04 -4.09
CA LEU A 322 -14.38 -4.50 -3.15
C LEU A 322 -13.73 -3.68 -2.04
N LEU A 323 -12.43 -3.90 -1.76
CA LEU A 323 -11.71 -3.12 -0.76
C LEU A 323 -11.54 -1.64 -1.20
N CYS A 324 -11.38 -1.38 -2.50
CA CYS A 324 -11.21 -0.02 -3.03
C CYS A 324 -12.53 0.68 -3.39
N ASP A 325 -13.56 -0.08 -3.75
CA ASP A 325 -14.87 0.47 -4.14
C ASP A 325 -15.96 -0.56 -3.80
N PHE A 326 -16.33 -0.62 -2.53
CA PHE A 326 -17.35 -1.55 -2.06
C PHE A 326 -18.75 -1.16 -2.56
N GLN A 327 -19.00 0.11 -2.88
CA GLN A 327 -20.29 0.55 -3.43
C GLN A 327 -20.42 0.27 -4.93
N GLN A 328 -19.31 -0.08 -5.61
CA GLN A 328 -19.20 -0.38 -7.03
C GLN A 328 -19.62 0.74 -7.99
N ASN A 329 -19.76 1.98 -7.51
CA ASN A 329 -20.39 3.06 -8.26
C ASN A 329 -19.39 4.03 -8.90
N THR A 330 -18.12 3.97 -8.52
CA THR A 330 -17.16 5.05 -8.84
C THR A 330 -16.03 4.61 -9.77
N LEU A 331 -15.60 3.35 -9.70
CA LEU A 331 -14.42 2.88 -10.42
C LEU A 331 -14.76 1.84 -11.49
N SER A 332 -14.12 1.96 -12.66
CA SER A 332 -14.13 0.92 -13.69
C SER A 332 -13.45 -0.36 -13.20
N VAL A 333 -13.69 -1.48 -13.88
CA VAL A 333 -13.03 -2.78 -13.57
C VAL A 333 -11.50 -2.66 -13.65
N SER A 334 -10.99 -1.85 -14.58
CA SER A 334 -9.55 -1.61 -14.75
C SER A 334 -8.96 -0.88 -13.54
N GLU A 335 -9.63 0.18 -13.08
CA GLU A 335 -9.21 0.97 -11.90
C GLU A 335 -9.28 0.15 -10.62
N LYS A 336 -10.34 -0.66 -10.46
CA LYS A 336 -10.48 -1.60 -9.33
C LYS A 336 -9.33 -2.60 -9.25
N ARG A 337 -8.79 -3.05 -10.39
CA ARG A 337 -7.60 -3.94 -10.44
C ARG A 337 -6.31 -3.24 -10.03
N ARG A 338 -6.24 -1.91 -10.17
CA ARG A 338 -5.14 -1.05 -9.70
C ARG A 338 -5.40 -0.47 -8.31
N GLY A 339 -6.45 -0.92 -7.61
CA GLY A 339 -6.82 -0.38 -6.30
C GLY A 339 -5.71 -0.42 -5.24
N TYR A 340 -4.71 -1.30 -5.36
CA TYR A 340 -3.54 -1.30 -4.48
C TYR A 340 -2.73 0.00 -4.52
N GLU A 341 -2.83 0.79 -5.59
CA GLU A 341 -2.08 2.05 -5.75
C GLU A 341 -2.49 3.11 -4.72
N MET A 342 -3.70 3.03 -4.15
CA MET A 342 -4.17 3.99 -3.12
C MET A 342 -3.26 4.04 -1.89
N PHE A 343 -2.51 2.95 -1.61
CA PHE A 343 -1.60 2.85 -0.49
C PHE A 343 -0.28 3.59 -0.71
N PHE A 344 -0.05 4.13 -1.91
CA PHE A 344 1.18 4.80 -2.29
C PHE A 344 0.89 6.21 -2.82
N LEU A 345 1.82 7.12 -2.60
CA LEU A 345 1.78 8.49 -3.13
C LEU A 345 2.96 8.66 -4.09
N ASN A 346 2.64 8.95 -5.36
CA ASN A 346 3.63 9.30 -6.39
C ASN A 346 3.71 10.83 -6.60
N SER A 347 2.59 11.52 -6.40
CA SER A 347 2.51 12.98 -6.43
C SER A 347 1.69 13.48 -5.24
N LEU A 348 2.00 14.70 -4.80
CA LEU A 348 1.22 15.42 -3.77
C LEU A 348 0.55 16.62 -4.41
N LEU A 349 -0.76 16.75 -4.21
CA LEU A 349 -1.51 17.90 -4.66
C LEU A 349 -1.20 19.12 -3.75
N VAL A 350 -0.94 20.27 -4.37
CA VAL A 350 -0.65 21.52 -3.67
C VAL A 350 -1.84 22.46 -3.83
N ALA A 351 -2.43 22.87 -2.72
CA ALA A 351 -3.58 23.77 -2.73
C ALA A 351 -3.26 25.13 -3.39
N PRO A 352 -4.22 25.78 -4.06
CA PRO A 352 -4.05 27.12 -4.62
C PRO A 352 -3.53 28.16 -3.62
N ASN A 353 -2.90 29.22 -4.12
CA ASN A 353 -2.28 30.27 -3.28
C ASN A 353 -3.30 30.95 -2.35
N ARG A 354 -4.55 31.15 -2.81
CA ARG A 354 -5.62 31.77 -2.00
C ARG A 354 -5.99 31.00 -0.72
N PHE A 355 -5.70 29.70 -0.67
CA PHE A 355 -5.93 28.85 0.50
C PHE A 355 -4.67 28.72 1.37
N ARG A 356 -3.58 29.39 0.98
CA ARG A 356 -2.31 29.44 1.70
C ARG A 356 -1.77 30.88 1.79
N PRO A 357 -2.60 31.88 2.19
CA PRO A 357 -2.20 33.27 2.19
C PRO A 357 -1.09 33.52 3.21
N SER A 358 -0.13 34.36 2.86
CA SER A 358 0.80 34.91 3.83
C SER A 358 0.08 35.93 4.71
N THR A 359 0.36 35.96 6.00
CA THR A 359 -0.21 36.95 6.92
C THR A 359 0.82 38.06 7.17
N SER A 360 0.48 39.29 6.82
CA SER A 360 1.27 40.46 7.22
C SER A 360 0.81 40.91 8.61
N SER A 361 1.67 40.78 9.62
CA SER A 361 1.43 41.40 10.93
C SER A 361 2.15 42.75 10.95
N SER A 362 1.38 43.84 11.04
CA SER A 362 1.90 45.17 11.30
C SER A 362 2.00 45.37 12.82
N LEU A 363 3.14 45.01 13.41
CA LEU A 363 3.46 45.38 14.79
C LEU A 363 4.56 46.44 14.77
N GLY A 364 4.16 47.72 14.79
CA GLY A 364 5.08 48.85 14.66
C GLY A 364 5.41 49.23 13.22
N VAL A 365 6.63 49.75 12.98
CA VAL A 365 7.10 50.28 11.68
C VAL A 365 7.57 49.17 10.73
N SER A 366 7.77 47.94 11.22
CA SER A 366 8.16 46.79 10.40
C SER A 366 6.96 45.90 10.07
N ILE A 367 6.74 45.65 8.78
CA ILE A 367 5.80 44.64 8.30
C ILE A 367 6.51 43.29 8.40
N SER A 368 6.11 42.47 9.37
CA SER A 368 6.57 41.07 9.44
C SER A 368 5.62 40.20 8.64
N ILE A 369 6.13 39.56 7.58
CA ILE A 369 5.37 38.60 6.78
C ILE A 369 5.53 37.23 7.45
N MET A 370 4.47 36.75 8.07
CA MET A 370 4.39 35.40 8.60
C MET A 370 3.87 34.47 7.51
N GLU A 371 4.61 33.40 7.25
CA GLU A 371 4.23 32.43 6.23
C GLU A 371 3.12 31.50 6.72
N HIS A 372 2.24 31.10 5.79
CA HIS A 372 1.23 30.10 6.07
C HIS A 372 1.88 28.76 6.49
N PRO A 373 1.44 28.09 7.57
CA PRO A 373 2.03 26.83 8.03
C PRO A 373 2.10 25.74 6.95
N GLN A 374 1.10 25.68 6.06
CA GLN A 374 1.12 24.73 4.95
C GLN A 374 2.28 25.00 3.97
N ASN A 375 2.65 26.26 3.73
CA ASN A 375 3.81 26.62 2.91
C ASN A 375 5.11 26.18 3.57
N VAL A 376 5.18 26.30 4.90
CA VAL A 376 6.31 25.83 5.70
C VAL A 376 6.50 24.31 5.54
N LEU A 377 5.44 23.53 5.73
CA LEU A 377 5.49 22.08 5.62
C LEU A 377 5.75 21.60 4.18
N LEU A 378 5.10 22.21 3.19
CA LEU A 378 5.29 21.85 1.79
C LEU A 378 6.71 22.16 1.30
N SER A 379 7.35 23.25 1.75
CA SER A 379 8.74 23.49 1.36
C SER A 379 9.68 22.48 1.98
N LYS A 380 9.44 22.04 3.23
CA LYS A 380 10.23 20.95 3.84
C LYS A 380 10.08 19.66 3.05
N VAL A 381 8.87 19.34 2.61
CA VAL A 381 8.62 18.19 1.71
C VAL A 381 9.39 18.36 0.41
N GLN A 382 9.29 19.51 -0.26
CA GLN A 382 9.98 19.74 -1.53
C GLN A 382 11.50 19.75 -1.39
N GLU A 383 12.03 20.30 -0.30
CA GLU A 383 13.46 20.29 0.02
C GLU A 383 13.95 18.85 0.22
N ALA A 384 13.29 18.05 1.07
CA ALA A 384 13.62 16.64 1.25
C ALA A 384 13.50 15.84 -0.07
N ASN A 385 12.52 16.18 -0.91
CA ASN A 385 12.31 15.57 -2.21
C ASN A 385 13.47 15.87 -3.17
N LEU A 386 13.90 17.13 -3.26
CA LEU A 386 15.04 17.55 -4.08
C LEU A 386 16.35 16.90 -3.60
N VAL A 387 16.56 16.85 -2.29
CA VAL A 387 17.73 16.17 -1.69
C VAL A 387 17.77 14.68 -2.08
N LEU A 388 16.60 14.02 -2.15
CA LEU A 388 16.51 12.64 -2.60
C LEU A 388 16.73 12.48 -4.12
N GLN A 389 16.32 13.46 -4.94
CA GLN A 389 16.55 13.46 -6.40
C GLN A 389 18.02 13.66 -6.76
N HIS A 390 18.70 14.59 -6.10
CA HIS A 390 20.09 14.94 -6.35
C HIS A 390 21.10 13.98 -5.70
N ASN A 391 20.81 12.67 -5.67
CA ASN A 391 21.79 11.66 -5.25
C ASN A 391 23.05 11.79 -6.10
N SER A 392 24.12 12.33 -5.52
CA SER A 392 25.41 12.47 -6.16
C SER A 392 25.99 11.08 -6.49
N ALA A 393 26.83 11.01 -7.51
CA ALA A 393 27.46 9.77 -8.01
C ALA A 393 28.41 9.06 -7.00
N GLY A 394 28.34 9.39 -5.72
CA GLY A 394 29.04 8.72 -4.60
C GLY A 394 28.19 8.57 -3.34
N SER A 395 26.88 8.85 -3.39
CA SER A 395 25.98 8.72 -2.23
C SER A 395 25.82 7.24 -1.85
N SER A 396 26.06 6.91 -0.58
CA SER A 396 25.83 5.54 -0.09
C SER A 396 24.33 5.21 -0.22
N HIS A 397 24.02 3.93 -0.42
CA HIS A 397 22.65 3.43 -0.38
C HIS A 397 21.94 3.80 0.94
N MET A 398 22.70 3.94 2.03
CA MET A 398 22.15 4.40 3.32
C MET A 398 21.68 5.84 3.30
N ASP A 399 22.43 6.71 2.64
CA ASP A 399 22.07 8.12 2.54
C ASP A 399 20.78 8.26 1.74
N ALA A 400 20.63 7.51 0.65
CA ALA A 400 19.41 7.48 -0.14
C ALA A 400 18.17 7.06 0.70
N ILE A 401 18.35 6.12 1.63
CA ILE A 401 17.25 5.67 2.51
C ILE A 401 16.96 6.65 3.61
N ARG A 402 17.98 7.21 4.24
CA ARG A 402 17.80 8.26 5.23
C ARG A 402 17.03 9.43 4.61
N ARG A 403 17.42 9.86 3.41
CA ARG A 403 16.72 10.91 2.64
C ARG A 403 15.28 10.51 2.30
N TRP A 404 15.05 9.27 1.89
CA TRP A 404 13.68 8.76 1.66
C TRP A 404 12.84 8.77 2.94
N MET A 405 13.42 8.38 4.08
CA MET A 405 12.73 8.38 5.38
C MET A 405 12.43 9.81 5.85
N ASP A 406 13.35 10.74 5.63
CA ASP A 406 13.14 12.16 5.96
C ASP A 406 12.05 12.77 5.08
N LEU A 407 11.96 12.36 3.82
CA LEU A 407 10.87 12.72 2.92
C LEU A 407 9.52 12.12 3.40
N GLN A 408 9.47 10.82 3.69
CA GLN A 408 8.27 10.17 4.24
C GLN A 408 7.81 10.85 5.53
N ARG A 409 8.75 11.18 6.44
CA ARG A 409 8.45 11.89 7.69
C ARG A 409 7.88 13.27 7.42
N SER A 410 8.45 14.02 6.48
CA SER A 410 7.96 15.35 6.09
C SER A 410 6.52 15.29 5.57
N VAL A 411 6.20 14.28 4.76
CA VAL A 411 4.84 14.04 4.27
C VAL A 411 3.90 13.57 5.37
N ASN A 412 4.35 12.72 6.29
CA ASN A 412 3.56 12.33 7.45
C ASN A 412 3.15 13.55 8.29
N VAL A 413 4.10 14.46 8.56
CA VAL A 413 3.84 15.70 9.31
C VAL A 413 2.88 16.63 8.57
N LEU A 414 2.97 16.70 7.24
CA LEU A 414 2.05 17.48 6.41
C LEU A 414 0.60 17.01 6.57
N TYR A 415 0.37 15.70 6.62
CA TYR A 415 -0.98 15.12 6.78
C TYR A 415 -1.45 15.10 8.24
N ASP A 416 -0.57 14.77 9.18
CA ASP A 416 -0.88 14.66 10.60
C ASP A 416 0.38 14.96 11.43
N SER A 417 0.39 16.13 12.07
CA SER A 417 1.51 16.60 12.89
C SER A 417 1.83 15.66 14.07
N SER A 418 0.85 14.88 14.56
CA SER A 418 1.08 13.89 15.62
C SER A 418 1.96 12.72 15.18
N LYS A 419 2.08 12.49 13.86
CA LYS A 419 2.90 11.41 13.29
C LYS A 419 4.35 11.80 13.04
N GLY A 420 4.71 13.07 13.29
CA GLY A 420 6.09 13.56 13.22
C GLY A 420 6.96 13.26 14.44
N LEU A 421 6.32 13.04 15.59
CA LEU A 421 6.99 12.79 16.85
C LEU A 421 7.07 11.27 17.06
N GLY A 422 8.23 10.69 16.76
CA GLY A 422 8.54 9.37 17.31
C GLY A 422 8.47 9.47 18.83
N LYS A 423 7.59 8.68 19.47
CA LYS A 423 7.86 8.28 20.85
C LYS A 423 9.20 7.56 20.79
N ASP A 424 10.18 8.10 21.48
CA ASP A 424 11.57 7.62 21.53
C ASP A 424 12.40 7.89 20.27
N ALA A 425 12.71 9.16 20.04
CA ALA A 425 13.99 9.55 19.42
C ALA A 425 15.14 9.22 20.40
N VAL A 426 15.40 7.93 20.65
CA VAL A 426 16.69 7.50 21.16
C VAL A 426 17.65 7.54 19.98
N PHE A 427 18.42 8.62 19.92
CA PHE A 427 19.60 8.73 19.08
C PHE A 427 20.51 7.54 19.39
N TYR A 428 20.61 6.58 18.46
CA TYR A 428 21.79 5.73 18.40
C TYR A 428 22.84 6.51 17.62
N TYR A 429 23.73 7.16 18.38
CA TYR A 429 25.04 7.60 17.89
C TYR A 429 25.90 6.39 17.53
#